data_AF-A0A4U5M300-F1
#
_entry.id   AF-A0A4U5M300-F1
#
_cell.length_a   1.000
_cell.length_b   1.000
_cell.length_c   1.000
_cell.angle_alpha   90.00
_cell.angle_beta   90.00
_cell.angle_gamma   90.00
#
_symmetry.space_group_name_H-M   'P 1'
#
loop_
_entity.id
_entity.type
_entity.pdbx_description
1 polymer ?
#
loop_
_entity_poly.entity_id
_entity_poly.type
_entity_poly.pdbx_seq_one_letter_code
_entity_poly.pdbx_strand_id
1 'polypeptide(L)'
;MRLRSLNPRGIFASTTIVISFHPFFVTKVDRVYKIQCFYMEADKTVRNQLDVSEMTTAMVTHNVPMPVCRYDILDGGPQGQPVKFATIGQQVYHQWKCDSETTNTFCMKVHSCKVDDERGVAVPMLDEEGCSLDKYVLSNLEYPEDLTAGQEAHVFKFADRPALFFQCQIAITLKEVGAECPRPECKAPPRKKRTIDG
;
A
#
# COMPACT_ATOMS: atom_id res chain seq x y z
N MET A 1 22.28 12.63 9.18
CA MET A 1 23.56 12.66 8.44
C MET A 1 23.37 11.95 7.11
N ARG A 2 23.84 12.52 6.00
CA ARG A 2 23.83 11.87 4.69
C ARG A 2 25.26 11.50 4.30
N LEU A 3 25.53 10.23 4.10
CA LEU A 3 26.84 9.71 3.70
C LEU A 3 26.72 9.07 2.32
N ARG A 4 27.52 9.53 1.36
CA ARG A 4 27.60 8.89 0.04
C ARG A 4 28.41 7.60 0.17
N SER A 5 27.86 6.52 -0.35
CA SER A 5 28.53 5.23 -0.47
C SER A 5 28.92 5.03 -1.93
N LEU A 6 30.18 4.67 -2.16
CA LEU A 6 30.70 4.40 -3.50
C LEU A 6 30.59 2.91 -3.86
N ASN A 7 30.34 2.03 -2.89
CA ASN A 7 30.18 0.58 -3.09
C ASN A 7 29.36 -0.07 -1.95
N PRO A 8 28.10 -0.51 -2.17
CA PRO A 8 27.31 -0.24 -3.37
C PRO A 8 27.10 1.27 -3.54
N ARG A 9 27.06 1.73 -4.80
CA ARG A 9 26.78 3.13 -5.09
C ARG A 9 25.42 3.49 -4.51
N GLY A 10 25.35 4.62 -3.82
CA GLY A 10 24.13 5.03 -3.16
C GLY A 10 24.37 6.03 -2.04
N ILE A 11 23.31 6.32 -1.29
CA ILE A 11 23.34 7.29 -0.21
C ILE A 11 22.76 6.66 1.04
N PHE A 12 23.54 6.64 2.11
CA PHE A 12 23.04 6.37 3.45
C PHE A 12 22.46 7.64 4.04
N ALA A 13 21.16 7.63 4.34
CA ALA A 13 20.50 8.66 5.13
C ALA A 13 20.28 8.10 6.54
N SER A 14 20.95 8.68 7.53
CA SER A 14 20.78 8.30 8.93
C SER A 14 20.17 9.41 9.77
N THR A 15 19.29 9.03 10.69
CA THR A 15 18.77 9.88 11.76
C THR A 15 18.80 9.10 13.07
N THR A 16 19.15 9.77 14.16
CA THR A 16 19.18 9.16 15.48
C THR A 16 18.10 9.82 16.32
N ILE A 17 17.15 9.02 16.79
CA ILE A 17 16.09 9.46 17.69
C ILE A 17 16.46 9.00 19.09
N VAL A 18 16.59 9.94 20.02
CA VAL A 18 16.81 9.66 21.44
C VAL A 18 15.52 9.92 22.17
N ILE A 19 14.95 8.89 22.78
CA ILE A 19 13.80 8.98 23.67
C ILE A 19 14.32 8.89 25.10
N SER A 20 14.34 10.02 25.79
CA SER A 20 14.71 10.08 27.20
C SER A 20 13.47 10.27 28.07
N PHE A 21 13.38 9.47 29.13
CA PHE A 21 12.26 9.51 30.08
C PHE A 21 12.55 10.40 31.29
N HIS A 22 13.74 11.00 31.36
CA HIS A 22 14.09 11.98 32.39
C HIS A 22 14.78 13.21 31.77
N PRO A 23 14.29 14.44 31.99
CA PRO A 23 14.76 15.63 31.27
C PRO A 23 16.23 16.01 31.53
N PHE A 24 16.84 15.50 32.61
CA PHE A 24 18.20 15.85 33.01
C PHE A 24 19.21 14.68 32.98
N PHE A 25 18.77 13.43 32.89
CA PHE A 25 19.67 12.28 33.07
C PHE A 25 19.39 11.20 32.04
N VAL A 26 20.45 10.64 31.48
CA VAL A 26 20.34 9.43 30.65
C VAL A 26 20.20 8.22 31.56
N THR A 27 19.10 7.50 31.42
CA THR A 27 18.80 6.35 32.27
C THR A 27 18.81 5.05 31.48
N LYS A 28 18.85 3.90 32.18
CA LYS A 28 18.81 2.56 31.56
C LYS A 28 17.56 2.33 30.70
N VAL A 29 16.48 3.07 30.95
CA VAL A 29 15.22 2.93 30.19
C VAL A 29 15.18 3.81 28.94
N ASP A 30 16.13 4.74 28.77
CA ASP A 30 16.20 5.58 27.58
C ASP A 30 16.50 4.74 26.34
N ARG A 31 15.90 5.12 25.21
CA ARG A 31 15.99 4.38 23.96
C ARG A 31 16.62 5.25 22.89
N VAL A 32 17.62 4.71 22.21
CA VAL A 32 18.27 5.38 21.08
C VAL A 32 18.02 4.54 19.83
N TYR A 33 17.30 5.12 18.88
CA TYR A 33 16.98 4.51 17.59
C TYR A 33 17.81 5.19 16.52
N LYS A 34 18.82 4.48 15.99
CA LYS A 34 19.54 4.92 14.80
C LYS A 34 18.85 4.35 13.58
N ILE A 35 18.05 5.17 12.92
CA ILE A 35 17.41 4.84 11.65
C ILE A 35 18.43 5.13 10.56
N GLN A 36 18.72 4.14 9.70
CA GLN A 36 19.63 4.30 8.57
C GLN A 36 18.99 3.67 7.33
N CYS A 37 18.59 4.51 6.39
CA CYS A 37 18.06 4.08 5.10
C CYS A 37 19.18 4.13 4.07
N PHE A 38 19.37 3.06 3.32
CA PHE A 38 20.30 3.04 2.19
C PHE A 38 19.53 3.14 0.88
N TYR A 39 19.81 4.20 0.12
CA TYR A 39 19.26 4.41 -1.21
C TYR A 39 20.29 3.97 -2.23
N MET A 40 20.13 2.77 -2.78
CA MET A 40 21.07 2.17 -3.73
C MET A 40 20.88 2.74 -5.14
N GLU A 41 21.99 3.06 -5.79
CA GLU A 41 22.10 3.33 -7.23
C GLU A 41 22.44 1.99 -7.89
N ALA A 42 21.52 1.44 -8.68
CA ALA A 42 21.52 0.02 -9.01
C ALA A 42 22.60 -0.38 -10.04
N ASP A 43 23.49 -1.30 -9.64
CA ASP A 43 23.74 -2.54 -10.39
C ASP A 43 24.21 -3.66 -9.43
N LYS A 44 23.66 -4.87 -9.59
CA LYS A 44 23.76 -6.00 -8.65
C LYS A 44 25.12 -6.72 -8.70
N THR A 45 25.72 -7.06 -7.54
CA THR A 45 26.27 -8.39 -7.15
C THR A 45 27.01 -8.34 -5.80
N VAL A 46 27.08 -9.49 -5.10
CA VAL A 46 27.27 -9.65 -3.64
C VAL A 46 28.68 -10.16 -3.24
N ARG A 47 29.08 -9.90 -1.96
CA ARG A 47 30.20 -10.45 -1.12
C ARG A 47 31.48 -9.58 -1.10
N ASN A 48 32.23 -9.32 -0.01
CA ASN A 48 32.45 -10.05 1.24
C ASN A 48 32.92 -9.13 2.42
N GLN A 49 32.57 -9.58 3.64
CA GLN A 49 33.05 -9.39 5.03
C GLN A 49 34.15 -8.36 5.42
N LEU A 50 33.90 -7.63 6.53
CA LEU A 50 34.94 -7.16 7.47
C LEU A 50 34.34 -7.04 8.89
N ASP A 51 35.04 -7.58 9.89
CA ASP A 51 34.64 -7.74 11.29
C ASP A 51 35.30 -6.67 12.19
N VAL A 52 34.53 -6.01 13.06
CA VAL A 52 35.02 -5.16 14.17
C VAL A 52 33.97 -5.18 15.29
N SER A 53 34.39 -5.51 16.51
CA SER A 53 33.53 -5.69 17.69
C SER A 53 33.20 -4.37 18.43
N GLU A 54 31.92 -4.15 18.79
CA GLU A 54 31.47 -3.32 19.93
C GLU A 54 29.98 -3.60 20.28
N MET A 55 29.68 -3.66 21.60
CA MET A 55 28.41 -3.92 22.33
C MET A 55 27.26 -4.65 21.61
N THR A 56 26.86 -5.82 22.12
CA THR A 56 25.79 -6.68 21.56
C THR A 56 24.39 -6.05 21.65
N THR A 57 24.07 -5.14 20.74
CA THR A 57 22.72 -5.06 20.18
C THR A 57 22.61 -6.16 19.15
N ALA A 58 21.69 -7.11 19.37
CA ALA A 58 21.30 -8.03 18.32
C ALA A 58 20.74 -7.20 17.17
N MET A 59 21.52 -6.99 16.11
CA MET A 59 21.00 -6.59 14.82
C MET A 59 20.16 -7.75 14.33
N VAL A 60 18.87 -7.71 14.65
CA VAL A 60 17.89 -8.49 13.92
C VAL A 60 17.63 -7.72 12.63
N THR A 61 18.52 -7.88 11.65
CA THR A 61 18.24 -7.52 10.25
C THR A 61 17.23 -8.52 9.72
N HIS A 62 15.95 -8.34 10.06
CA HIS A 62 14.90 -8.98 9.30
C HIS A 62 14.78 -8.23 7.97
N ASN A 63 15.46 -8.76 6.95
CA ASN A 63 15.10 -8.48 5.56
C ASN A 63 13.72 -9.11 5.34
N VAL A 64 12.65 -8.42 5.73
CA VAL A 64 11.30 -8.86 5.43
C VAL A 64 11.02 -8.49 3.99
N PRO A 65 10.81 -9.46 3.09
CA PRO A 65 10.47 -9.15 1.70
C PRO A 65 9.14 -8.38 1.67
N MET A 66 9.09 -7.32 0.87
CA MET A 66 7.85 -6.55 0.66
C MET A 66 6.80 -7.47 0.05
N PRO A 67 5.52 -7.35 0.48
CA PRO A 67 4.47 -8.19 -0.05
C PRO A 67 4.18 -7.84 -1.52
N VAL A 68 3.75 -8.85 -2.28
CA VAL A 68 3.38 -8.70 -3.69
C VAL A 68 1.88 -8.52 -3.80
N CYS A 69 1.45 -7.38 -4.32
CA CYS A 69 0.03 -7.03 -4.41
C CYS A 69 -0.53 -7.26 -5.81
N ARG A 70 -1.77 -7.72 -5.86
CA ARG A 70 -2.57 -7.88 -7.07
C ARG A 70 -3.95 -7.25 -6.90
N TYR A 71 -4.55 -6.92 -8.04
CA TYR A 71 -5.91 -6.46 -8.14
C TYR A 71 -6.66 -7.35 -9.13
N ASP A 72 -7.75 -7.93 -8.68
CA ASP A 72 -8.58 -8.86 -9.43
C ASP A 72 -10.05 -8.39 -9.42
N ILE A 73 -10.76 -8.65 -10.51
CA ILE A 73 -12.22 -8.53 -10.57
C ILE A 73 -12.78 -9.94 -10.63
N LEU A 74 -13.63 -10.30 -9.68
CA LEU A 74 -14.20 -11.63 -9.52
C LEU A 74 -15.68 -11.62 -9.89
N ASP A 75 -16.20 -12.74 -10.38
CA ASP A 75 -17.62 -12.91 -10.71
C ASP A 75 -18.48 -12.97 -9.44
N GLY A 76 -19.47 -12.09 -9.31
CA GLY A 76 -20.33 -12.00 -8.14
C GLY A 76 -19.61 -11.48 -6.90
N GLY A 77 -19.01 -12.38 -6.12
CA GLY A 77 -18.53 -12.12 -4.76
C GLY A 77 -17.04 -12.48 -4.52
N PRO A 78 -16.56 -12.42 -3.26
CA PRO A 78 -15.15 -12.61 -2.91
C PRO A 78 -14.58 -14.01 -3.19
N GLN A 79 -15.44 -15.02 -3.36
CA GLN A 79 -15.06 -16.38 -3.77
C GLN A 79 -15.26 -16.64 -5.27
N GLY A 80 -15.62 -15.60 -6.03
CA GLY A 80 -15.82 -15.68 -7.47
C GLY A 80 -14.54 -16.00 -8.22
N GLN A 81 -14.70 -16.44 -9.48
CA GLN A 81 -13.56 -16.64 -10.38
C GLN A 81 -13.16 -15.31 -11.04
N PRO A 82 -11.87 -15.10 -11.34
CA PRO A 82 -11.43 -13.90 -12.06
C PRO A 82 -12.12 -13.75 -13.42
N VAL A 83 -12.71 -12.58 -13.67
CA VAL A 83 -13.39 -12.26 -14.92
C VAL A 83 -12.51 -11.40 -15.82
N LYS A 84 -12.44 -11.78 -17.11
CA LYS A 84 -11.77 -10.97 -18.15
C LYS A 84 -12.75 -10.16 -18.99
N PHE A 85 -13.99 -10.62 -19.07
CA PHE A 85 -15.08 -9.99 -19.81
C PHE A 85 -16.31 -10.03 -18.94
N ALA A 86 -17.03 -8.93 -18.88
CA ALA A 86 -18.25 -8.83 -18.10
C ALA A 86 -19.30 -7.99 -18.85
N THR A 87 -20.57 -8.28 -18.58
CA THR A 87 -21.69 -7.55 -19.20
C THR A 87 -22.10 -6.39 -18.31
N ILE A 88 -22.60 -5.30 -18.90
CA ILE A 88 -23.12 -4.14 -18.15
C ILE A 88 -24.17 -4.61 -17.15
N GLY A 89 -24.06 -4.17 -15.89
CA GLY A 89 -24.97 -4.55 -14.82
C GLY A 89 -24.69 -5.91 -14.20
N GLN A 90 -23.71 -6.68 -14.70
CA GLN A 90 -23.24 -7.88 -14.00
C GLN A 90 -22.65 -7.49 -12.65
N GLN A 91 -23.01 -8.25 -11.61
CA GLN A 91 -22.44 -8.10 -10.28
C GLN A 91 -21.03 -8.69 -10.28
N VAL A 92 -20.07 -7.91 -9.80
CA VAL A 92 -18.67 -8.30 -9.68
C VAL A 92 -18.12 -7.87 -8.33
N TYR A 93 -17.00 -8.47 -7.94
CA TYR A 93 -16.27 -8.13 -6.73
C TYR A 93 -14.87 -7.63 -7.08
N HIS A 94 -14.57 -6.40 -6.71
CA HIS A 94 -13.22 -5.85 -6.82
C HIS A 94 -12.41 -6.30 -5.61
N GLN A 95 -11.28 -6.97 -5.85
CA GLN A 95 -10.39 -7.48 -4.80
C GLN A 95 -8.99 -6.91 -4.96
N TRP A 96 -8.47 -6.34 -3.87
CA TRP A 96 -7.05 -6.01 -3.71
C TRP A 96 -6.47 -6.97 -2.68
N LYS A 97 -5.39 -7.67 -3.03
CA LYS A 97 -4.77 -8.64 -2.15
C LYS A 97 -3.26 -8.60 -2.27
N CYS A 98 -2.58 -8.59 -1.13
CA CYS A 98 -1.13 -8.70 -1.07
C CYS A 98 -0.71 -10.03 -0.41
N ASP A 99 0.18 -10.77 -1.06
CA ASP A 99 0.77 -11.97 -0.48
C ASP A 99 2.12 -11.63 0.16
N SER A 100 2.36 -12.13 1.36
CA SER A 100 3.62 -11.96 2.10
C SER A 100 4.14 -13.31 2.58
N GLU A 101 5.46 -13.46 2.62
CA GLU A 101 6.12 -14.62 3.24
C GLU A 101 6.05 -14.57 4.77
N THR A 102 5.77 -13.40 5.35
CA THR A 102 5.65 -13.22 6.80
C THR A 102 4.22 -12.95 7.23
N THR A 103 3.81 -13.56 8.33
CA THR A 103 2.48 -13.38 8.90
C THR A 103 2.44 -12.17 9.83
N ASN A 104 1.33 -11.42 9.81
CA ASN A 104 1.05 -10.35 10.78
C ASN A 104 2.13 -9.26 10.86
N THR A 105 2.88 -9.03 9.76
CA THR A 105 3.97 -8.04 9.71
C THR A 105 3.57 -6.75 9.01
N PHE A 106 2.59 -6.82 8.11
CA PHE A 106 2.23 -5.73 7.22
C PHE A 106 0.74 -5.40 7.32
N CYS A 107 0.43 -4.12 7.10
CA CYS A 107 -0.90 -3.62 6.87
C CYS A 107 -1.00 -3.07 5.45
N MET A 108 -2.08 -3.42 4.77
CA MET A 108 -2.41 -2.88 3.46
C MET A 108 -3.53 -1.84 3.58
N LYS A 109 -3.36 -0.72 2.88
CA LYS A 109 -4.41 0.26 2.60
C LYS A 109 -4.44 0.55 1.10
N VAL A 110 -5.61 0.47 0.47
CA VAL A 110 -5.79 1.00 -0.88
C VAL A 110 -5.81 2.52 -0.77
N HIS A 111 -4.83 3.18 -1.39
CA HIS A 111 -4.62 4.62 -1.25
C HIS A 111 -5.51 5.39 -2.22
N SER A 112 -5.43 5.08 -3.52
CA SER A 112 -6.22 5.73 -4.56
C SER A 112 -6.44 4.79 -5.75
N CYS A 113 -7.52 4.98 -6.50
CA CYS A 113 -7.81 4.24 -7.71
C CYS A 113 -8.42 5.15 -8.76
N LYS A 114 -8.05 4.94 -10.01
CA LYS A 114 -8.63 5.61 -11.18
C LYS A 114 -8.94 4.60 -12.28
N VAL A 115 -9.96 4.90 -13.06
CA VAL A 115 -10.29 4.18 -14.29
C VAL A 115 -9.95 5.04 -15.50
N ASP A 116 -9.24 4.48 -16.46
CA ASP A 116 -8.81 5.13 -17.69
C ASP A 116 -9.37 4.38 -18.92
N ASP A 117 -9.48 5.08 -20.03
CA ASP A 117 -9.99 4.61 -21.32
C ASP A 117 -8.90 4.47 -22.40
N GLU A 118 -7.63 4.45 -21.98
CA GLU A 118 -6.41 4.47 -22.82
C GLU A 118 -6.22 5.71 -23.70
N ARG A 119 -7.23 6.60 -23.80
CA ARG A 119 -7.18 7.84 -24.58
C ARG A 119 -6.86 9.06 -23.73
N GLY A 120 -6.54 8.84 -22.45
CA GLY A 120 -6.00 9.84 -21.52
C GLY A 120 -7.04 10.44 -20.58
N VAL A 121 -8.28 9.97 -20.58
CA VAL A 121 -9.30 10.42 -19.62
C VAL A 121 -9.32 9.47 -18.43
N ALA A 122 -8.60 9.84 -17.37
CA ALA A 122 -8.62 9.12 -16.12
C ALA A 122 -9.65 9.72 -15.15
N VAL A 123 -10.59 8.90 -14.69
CA VAL A 123 -11.61 9.27 -13.70
C VAL A 123 -11.27 8.63 -12.36
N PRO A 124 -11.05 9.42 -11.29
CA PRO A 124 -10.78 8.87 -9.98
C PRO A 124 -12.03 8.20 -9.40
N MET A 125 -11.85 6.99 -8.87
CA MET A 125 -12.87 6.20 -8.20
C MET A 125 -12.74 6.28 -6.68
N LEU A 126 -11.50 6.35 -6.20
CA LEU A 126 -11.14 6.60 -4.81
C LEU A 126 -10.30 7.89 -4.72
N ASP A 127 -10.44 8.64 -3.63
CA ASP A 127 -9.53 9.75 -3.29
C ASP A 127 -8.17 9.25 -2.79
N GLU A 128 -7.30 10.14 -2.29
CA GLU A 128 -5.98 9.80 -1.76
C GLU A 128 -6.04 9.17 -0.36
N GLU A 129 -7.18 9.27 0.32
CA GLU A 129 -7.40 8.68 1.63
C GLU A 129 -7.87 7.22 1.54
N GLY A 130 -8.35 6.80 0.36
CA GLY A 130 -8.88 5.46 0.07
C GLY A 130 -10.40 5.41 0.11
N CYS A 131 -11.09 6.56 0.06
CA CYS A 131 -12.53 6.67 0.15
C CYS A 131 -13.19 6.81 -1.23
N SER A 132 -14.37 6.20 -1.39
CA SER A 132 -15.08 6.24 -2.66
C SER A 132 -15.62 7.64 -2.97
N LEU A 133 -15.51 8.03 -4.25
CA LEU A 133 -16.00 9.30 -4.77
C LEU A 133 -17.41 9.21 -5.37
N ASP A 134 -17.89 8.01 -5.71
CA ASP A 134 -19.22 7.79 -6.29
C ASP A 134 -19.74 6.37 -6.01
N LYS A 135 -20.82 6.30 -5.24
CA LYS A 135 -21.46 5.04 -4.81
C LYS A 135 -21.99 4.16 -5.95
N TYR A 136 -22.23 4.71 -7.14
CA TYR A 136 -22.69 3.92 -8.29
C TYR A 136 -21.54 3.27 -9.06
N VAL A 137 -20.32 3.76 -8.85
CA VAL A 137 -19.11 3.22 -9.47
C VAL A 137 -18.48 2.19 -8.53
N LEU A 138 -18.33 2.55 -7.25
CA LEU A 138 -17.77 1.68 -6.22
C LEU A 138 -18.22 2.20 -4.85
N SER A 139 -18.57 1.33 -3.91
CA SER A 139 -18.81 1.76 -2.52
C SER A 139 -17.49 1.87 -1.74
N ASN A 140 -17.51 2.36 -0.49
CA ASN A 140 -16.31 2.37 0.35
C ASN A 140 -15.78 0.94 0.53
N LEU A 141 -14.47 0.76 0.48
CA LEU A 141 -13.87 -0.57 0.55
C LEU A 141 -14.03 -1.22 1.92
N GLU A 142 -14.24 -2.53 1.92
CA GLU A 142 -14.20 -3.36 3.12
C GLU A 142 -12.84 -4.04 3.22
N TYR A 143 -12.34 -4.19 4.44
CA TYR A 143 -11.03 -4.81 4.72
C TYR A 143 -11.23 -6.07 5.58
N PRO A 144 -11.61 -7.21 4.97
CA PRO A 144 -11.85 -8.45 5.71
C PRO A 144 -10.57 -8.99 6.39
N GLU A 145 -9.38 -8.65 5.89
CA GLU A 145 -8.10 -9.06 6.45
C GLU A 145 -7.08 -7.90 6.40
N ASP A 146 -5.91 -8.05 7.04
CA ASP A 146 -4.85 -7.02 7.05
C ASP A 146 -4.28 -6.71 5.66
N LEU A 147 -4.23 -7.72 4.79
CA LEU A 147 -3.67 -7.65 3.44
C LEU A 147 -4.71 -7.89 2.33
N THR A 148 -6.00 -7.83 2.67
CA THR A 148 -7.10 -8.03 1.73
C THR A 148 -8.11 -6.90 1.88
N ALA A 149 -8.50 -6.30 0.76
CA ALA A 149 -9.58 -5.33 0.67
C ALA A 149 -10.49 -5.71 -0.50
N GLY A 150 -11.76 -5.36 -0.42
CA GLY A 150 -12.63 -5.52 -1.57
C GLY A 150 -13.99 -4.91 -1.40
N GLN A 151 -14.73 -4.89 -2.51
CA GLN A 151 -16.06 -4.33 -2.56
C GLN A 151 -16.87 -4.89 -3.75
N GLU A 152 -18.15 -5.14 -3.51
CA GLU A 152 -19.12 -5.47 -4.54
C GLU A 152 -19.49 -4.23 -5.37
N ALA A 153 -19.59 -4.42 -6.69
CA ALA A 153 -19.98 -3.39 -7.63
C ALA A 153 -20.77 -3.98 -8.80
N HIS A 154 -21.40 -3.11 -9.57
CA HIS A 154 -22.04 -3.48 -10.83
C HIS A 154 -21.19 -2.94 -11.98
N VAL A 155 -20.95 -3.78 -12.98
CA VAL A 155 -20.14 -3.41 -14.14
C VAL A 155 -20.78 -2.23 -14.88
N PHE A 156 -20.00 -1.16 -15.00
CA PHE A 156 -20.34 0.02 -15.79
C PHE A 156 -19.42 0.10 -17.01
N LYS A 157 -19.85 0.85 -18.03
CA LYS A 157 -18.99 1.23 -19.15
C LYS A 157 -19.23 2.68 -19.54
N PHE A 158 -18.22 3.32 -20.13
CA PHE A 158 -18.44 4.54 -20.90
C PHE A 158 -19.18 4.18 -22.20
N ALA A 159 -20.08 5.06 -22.66
CA ALA A 159 -20.94 4.77 -23.82
C ALA A 159 -20.16 4.36 -25.08
N ASP A 160 -18.95 4.91 -25.25
CA ASP A 160 -18.16 4.82 -26.49
C ASP A 160 -16.81 4.08 -26.32
N ARG A 161 -16.61 3.33 -25.21
CA ARG A 161 -15.34 2.65 -24.93
C ARG A 161 -15.47 1.13 -24.79
N PRO A 162 -14.62 0.35 -25.47
CA PRO A 162 -14.71 -1.11 -25.47
C PRO A 162 -14.05 -1.76 -24.24
N ALA A 163 -13.13 -1.07 -23.57
CA ALA A 163 -12.38 -1.57 -22.41
C ALA A 163 -12.18 -0.47 -21.36
N LEU A 164 -11.98 -0.89 -20.11
CA LEU A 164 -11.66 -0.03 -18.96
C LEU A 164 -10.35 -0.50 -18.33
N PHE A 165 -9.50 0.43 -17.95
CA PHE A 165 -8.21 0.15 -17.32
C PHE A 165 -8.19 0.72 -15.91
N PHE A 166 -8.05 -0.16 -14.92
CA PHE A 166 -8.01 0.23 -13.52
C PHE A 166 -6.56 0.37 -13.07
N GLN A 167 -6.24 1.52 -12.46
CA GLN A 167 -4.93 1.81 -11.90
C GLN A 167 -5.11 2.21 -10.44
N CYS A 168 -4.51 1.44 -9.54
CA CYS A 168 -4.62 1.66 -8.10
C CYS A 168 -3.24 1.77 -7.45
N GLN A 169 -3.14 2.65 -6.46
CA GLN A 169 -2.00 2.76 -5.56
C GLN A 169 -2.33 2.07 -4.24
N ILE A 170 -1.42 1.22 -3.78
CA ILE A 170 -1.56 0.47 -2.53
C ILE A 170 -0.44 0.92 -1.59
N ALA A 171 -0.79 1.31 -0.37
CA ALA A 171 0.13 1.64 0.69
C ALA A 171 0.34 0.43 1.59
N ILE A 172 1.59 0.09 1.87
CA ILE A 172 2.00 -0.98 2.77
C ILE A 172 2.76 -0.36 3.94
N THR A 173 2.34 -0.66 5.16
CA THR A 173 3.00 -0.23 6.39
C THR A 173 3.35 -1.43 7.26
N LEU A 174 4.34 -1.26 8.15
CA LEU A 174 4.63 -2.27 9.16
C LEU A 174 3.52 -2.26 10.22
N LYS A 175 3.10 -3.45 10.63
CA LYS A 175 2.11 -3.62 11.69
C LYS A 175 2.80 -3.55 13.05
N GLU A 176 2.30 -2.68 13.93
CA GLU A 176 2.76 -2.61 15.30
C GLU A 176 2.26 -3.83 16.09
N VAL A 177 3.08 -4.31 17.02
CA VAL A 177 2.77 -5.52 17.81
C VAL A 177 1.53 -5.25 18.67
N GLY A 178 0.47 -6.00 18.43
CA GLY A 178 -0.80 -5.89 19.16
C GLY A 178 -1.72 -4.75 18.70
N ALA A 179 -1.36 -4.01 17.64
CA ALA A 179 -2.22 -3.00 17.04
C ALA A 179 -3.04 -3.59 15.88
N GLU A 180 -4.21 -3.02 15.63
CA GLU A 180 -4.98 -3.27 14.41
C GLU A 180 -4.46 -2.42 13.25
N CYS A 181 -4.67 -2.88 12.02
CA CYS A 181 -4.27 -2.11 10.85
C CYS A 181 -5.14 -0.85 10.68
N PRO A 182 -4.54 0.33 10.43
CA PRO A 182 -5.29 1.55 10.22
C PRO A 182 -6.18 1.43 8.99
N ARG A 183 -7.48 1.76 9.13
CA ARG A 183 -8.47 1.71 8.05
C ARG A 183 -8.94 3.12 7.68
N PRO A 184 -9.30 3.39 6.41
CA PRO A 184 -9.85 4.68 6.01
C PRO A 184 -11.15 5.02 6.75
N GLU A 185 -11.25 6.23 7.28
CA GLU A 185 -12.48 6.76 7.88
C GLU A 185 -13.31 7.48 6.81
N CYS A 186 -14.12 6.72 6.07
CA CYS A 186 -14.87 7.24 4.94
C CYS A 186 -16.32 7.58 5.29
N LYS A 187 -16.77 8.77 4.90
CA LYS A 187 -18.20 9.11 4.89
C LYS A 187 -18.90 8.34 3.77
N ALA A 188 -20.24 8.24 3.85
CA ALA A 188 -21.02 7.66 2.77
C ALA A 188 -20.77 8.43 1.45
N PRO A 189 -20.39 7.75 0.35
CA PRO A 189 -20.02 8.42 -0.89
C PRO A 189 -21.20 9.21 -1.46
N PRO A 190 -20.96 10.47 -1.91
CA PRO A 190 -22.01 11.29 -2.49
C PRO A 190 -22.49 10.72 -3.82
N ARG A 191 -23.72 11.08 -4.20
CA ARG A 191 -24.22 10.83 -5.57
C ARG A 191 -23.72 11.94 -6.48
N LYS A 192 -22.71 11.68 -7.33
CA LYS A 192 -22.37 12.62 -8.41
C LYS A 192 -23.44 12.56 -9.49
N LYS A 193 -24.04 13.71 -9.82
CA LYS A 193 -24.89 13.85 -11.02
C LYS A 193 -23.96 14.00 -12.23
N ARG A 194 -24.33 13.39 -13.37
CA ARG A 194 -23.66 13.66 -14.64
C ARG A 194 -23.76 15.16 -14.93
N THR A 195 -22.64 15.86 -15.02
CA THR A 195 -22.61 17.19 -15.63
C THR A 195 -22.76 16.95 -17.14
N ILE A 196 -23.91 17.35 -17.69
CA ILE A 196 -24.08 17.44 -19.13
C ILE A 196 -23.48 18.81 -19.46
N ASP A 197 -22.21 18.84 -19.85
CA ASP A 197 -21.67 20.03 -20.49
C ASP A 197 -22.39 20.17 -21.85
N GLY A 198 -23.20 21.23 -21.95
CA GLY A 198 -23.93 21.62 -23.15
C GLY A 198 -23.15 22.58 -24.03
#